data_AF-A0A9X0P1B9-F1
#
_entry.id   AF-A0A9X0P1B9-F1
#
_cell.length_a   1.000
_cell.length_b   1.000
_cell.length_c   1.000
_cell.angle_alpha   90.00
_cell.angle_beta   90.00
_cell.angle_gamma   90.00
#
_symmetry.space_group_name_H-M   'P 1'
#
loop_
_entity.id
_entity.type
_entity.pdbx_description
1 polymer ?
#
loop_
_entity_poly.entity_id
_entity_poly.type
_entity_poly.pdbx_seq_one_letter_code
_entity_poly.pdbx_strand_id
1 'polypeptide(L)' 'MHSYKLRARDDHDSVIEEIDFECLSIAGALDKAKAMVKAGQADLYEDGMPICSMELVAETGVWLVGKPRRAER' A
#
# COMPACT_ATOMS: atom_id res chain seq x y z
N MET A 1 13.01 12.42 6.08
CA MET A 1 12.67 11.07 5.57
C MET A 1 11.43 10.66 6.34
N HIS A 2 10.38 10.25 5.66
CA HIS A 2 9.12 9.87 6.29
C HIS A 2 9.06 8.35 6.46
N SER A 3 8.42 7.92 7.55
CA SER A 3 8.21 6.52 7.83
C SER A 3 6.91 6.07 7.18
N TYR A 4 7.02 5.07 6.31
CA TYR A 4 5.89 4.48 5.62
C TYR A 4 5.68 3.04 6.09
N LYS A 5 4.42 2.62 6.09
CA LYS A 5 4.05 1.23 6.27
C LYS A 5 3.18 0.78 5.11
N LEU A 6 3.59 -0.30 4.46
CA LEU A 6 2.81 -1.01 3.46
C LEU A 6 2.11 -2.19 4.13
N ARG A 7 0.80 -2.27 3.98
CA ARG A 7 0.00 -3.43 4.40
C ARG A 7 -0.49 -4.17 3.18
N ALA A 8 0.00 -5.38 2.93
CA ALA A 8 -0.54 -6.23 1.88
C ALA A 8 -1.84 -6.89 2.37
N ARG A 9 -2.84 -6.99 1.50
CA ARG A 9 -4.12 -7.63 1.81
C ARG A 9 -4.44 -8.75 0.83
N ASP A 10 -5.13 -9.77 1.32
CA ASP A 10 -5.72 -10.80 0.48
C ASP A 10 -7.09 -10.38 -0.06
N ASP A 11 -7.72 -11.26 -0.85
CA ASP A 11 -9.03 -11.02 -1.48
C ASP A 11 -10.18 -10.94 -0.47
N HIS A 12 -9.95 -11.31 0.80
CA HIS A 12 -10.90 -11.18 1.90
C HIS A 12 -10.67 -9.92 2.74
N ASP A 13 -9.90 -8.96 2.23
CA ASP A 13 -9.50 -7.71 2.89
C ASP A 13 -8.68 -7.92 4.18
N SER A 14 -8.17 -9.14 4.40
CA SER A 14 -7.36 -9.45 5.58
C SER A 14 -5.91 -9.02 5.36
N VAL A 15 -5.30 -8.37 6.35
CA VAL A 15 -3.88 -8.01 6.30
C VAL A 15 -3.05 -9.29 6.42
N ILE A 16 -2.22 -9.55 5.41
CA ILE A 16 -1.36 -10.74 5.35
C ILE A 16 0.13 -10.42 5.49
N GLU A 17 0.54 -9.18 5.28
CA GLU A 17 1.92 -8.73 5.44
C GLU A 17 1.97 -7.25 5.79
N GLU A 18 2.88 -6.88 6.68
CA GLU A 18 3.24 -5.48 6.94
C GLU A 18 4.72 -5.27 6.67
N ILE A 19 5.06 -4.19 5.97
CA ILE A 19 6.44 -3.81 5.66
C ILE A 19 6.63 -2.35 6.02
N ASP A 20 7.49 -2.09 7.00
CA ASP A 20 7.95 -0.75 7.35
C ASP A 20 9.13 -0.34 6.47
N PHE A 21 9.11 0.89 5.96
CA PHE A 21 10.20 1.43 5.14
C PHE A 21 10.24 2.95 5.17
N GLU A 22 11.38 3.53 4.84
CA GLU A 22 11.55 4.98 4.75
C GLU A 22 11.58 5.46 3.30
N CYS A 23 11.06 6.66 3.06
CA CYS A 23 11.19 7.33 1.76
C CYS A 23 11.29 8.86 1.91
N LEU A 24 11.77 9.52 0.85
CA LEU A 24 11.89 10.98 0.80
C LEU A 24 10.59 11.66 0.35
N SER A 25 9.71 10.94 -0.34
CA SER A 25 8.45 11.47 -0.87
C SER A 25 7.41 10.37 -1.03
N ILE A 26 6.15 10.77 -1.08
CA ILE A 26 5.01 9.89 -1.38
C ILE A 26 5.15 9.18 -2.74
N ALA A 27 5.68 9.85 -3.76
CA ALA A 27 5.89 9.26 -5.07
C ALA A 27 6.90 8.10 -5.00
N GLY A 28 8.04 8.32 -4.34
CA GLY A 28 9.02 7.25 -4.11
C GLY A 28 8.46 6.13 -3.23
N ALA A 29 7.60 6.46 -2.26
CA ALA A 29 6.95 5.46 -1.42
C ALA A 29 5.99 4.57 -2.22
N LEU A 30 5.20 5.15 -3.13
CA LEU A 30 4.31 4.43 -4.02
C LEU A 30 5.08 3.51 -4.99
N ASP A 31 6.16 4.01 -5.59
CA ASP A 31 6.97 3.20 -6.51
C ASP A 31 7.59 2.02 -5.79
N LYS A 32 8.11 2.25 -4.58
CA LYS A 32 8.66 1.19 -3.73
C LYS A 32 7.59 0.21 -3.29
N ALA A 33 6.41 0.68 -2.89
CA ALA A 33 5.28 -0.16 -2.50
C ALA A 33 4.86 -1.12 -3.61
N LYS A 34 4.70 -0.61 -4.85
CA LYS A 34 4.37 -1.42 -6.04
C LYS A 34 5.42 -2.48 -6.35
N ALA A 35 6.69 -2.21 -6.05
CA ALA A 35 7.78 -3.15 -6.27
C ALA A 35 7.90 -4.22 -5.17
N MET A 36 7.45 -3.92 -3.94
CA MET A 36 7.56 -4.83 -2.79
C MET A 36 6.33 -5.74 -2.63
N VAL A 37 5.14 -5.24 -2.96
CA VAL A 37 3.91 -5.95 -2.65
C VAL A 37 3.71 -7.17 -3.55
N LYS A 38 3.47 -8.31 -2.93
CA LYS A 38 3.21 -9.59 -3.63
C LYS A 38 1.73 -9.89 -3.80
N ALA A 39 0.90 -9.29 -2.96
CA ALA A 39 -0.54 -9.44 -3.02
C ALA A 39 -1.17 -8.53 -4.08
N GLY A 40 -2.40 -8.82 -4.50
CA GLY A 40 -3.15 -7.98 -5.43
C GLY A 40 -3.67 -6.69 -4.81
N GLN A 41 -3.67 -6.57 -3.48
CA GLN A 41 -4.19 -5.40 -2.76
C GLN A 41 -3.20 -4.93 -1.70
N ALA A 42 -3.16 -3.61 -1.50
CA ALA A 42 -2.30 -3.02 -0.49
C ALA A 42 -2.83 -1.68 0.04
N ASP A 43 -2.48 -1.33 1.26
CA ASP A 43 -2.67 -0.01 1.84
C ASP A 43 -1.33 0.63 2.18
N LEU A 44 -1.20 1.93 1.90
CA LEU A 44 -0.02 2.71 2.25
C LEU A 44 -0.35 3.69 3.38
N TYR A 45 0.47 3.67 4.41
CA TYR A 45 0.40 4.56 5.55
C TYR A 45 1.67 5.40 5.64
N GLU A 46 1.55 6.65 6.10
CA GLU A 46 2.65 7.56 6.45
C GLU A 46 2.45 8.02 7.87
N ASP A 47 3.48 7.85 8.70
CA ASP A 47 3.47 8.25 10.12
C ASP A 47 2.21 7.73 10.87
N GLY A 48 1.77 6.51 10.52
CA GLY A 48 0.61 5.82 11.09
C GLY A 48 -0.75 6.21 10.51
N MET A 49 -0.80 7.17 9.59
CA MET A 49 -2.03 7.64 8.94
C MET A 49 -2.21 6.98 7.56
N PRO A 50 -3.41 6.46 7.22
CA PRO A 50 -3.64 5.85 5.91
C PRO A 50 -3.67 6.94 4.84
N ILE A 51 -2.85 6.77 3.79
CA ILE A 51 -2.75 7.73 2.68
C ILE A 51 -3.58 7.28 1.48
N CYS A 52 -3.43 6.02 1.08
CA CYS A 52 -4.10 5.48 -0.10
C CYS A 52 -4.21 3.97 -0.03
N SER A 53 -5.13 3.44 -0.83
CA SER A 53 -5.25 2.01 -1.10
C SER A 53 -4.92 1.74 -2.56
N MET A 54 -4.36 0.56 -2.80
CA MET A 54 -3.82 0.14 -4.07
C MET A 54 -4.40 -1.22 -4.45
N GLU A 55 -4.71 -1.40 -5.72
CA GLU A 55 -5.21 -2.65 -6.28
C GLU A 55 -4.54 -2.92 -7.62
N LEU A 56 -4.01 -4.13 -7.79
CA LEU A 56 -3.39 -4.60 -9.02
C LEU A 56 -4.47 -5.17 -9.93
N VAL A 57 -4.64 -4.55 -11.10
CA VAL A 57 -5.48 -5.09 -12.16
C VAL A 57 -4.71 -6.21 -12.85
N ALA A 58 -5.05 -7.46 -12.52
CA ALA A 58 -4.34 -8.65 -12.98
C ALA A 58 -4.20 -8.73 -14.50
N GLU A 59 -5.22 -8.29 -15.25
CA GLU A 59 -5.23 -8.32 -16.72
C GLU A 59 -4.21 -7.38 -17.36
N THR A 60 -3.84 -6.30 -16.68
CA THR A 60 -2.99 -5.24 -17.25
C THR A 60 -1.67 -5.03 -16.51
N GLY A 61 -1.55 -5.57 -15.28
CA GLY A 61 -0.42 -5.29 -14.39
C GLY A 61 -0.39 -3.86 -13.85
N VAL A 62 -1.45 -3.08 -14.07
CA VAL A 62 -1.55 -1.69 -13.61
C VAL A 62 -2.03 -1.64 -12.17
N TRP A 63 -1.38 -0.81 -11.37
CA TRP A 63 -1.83 -0.46 -10.02
C TRP A 63 -2.78 0.73 -10.05
N LEU A 64 -4.02 0.50 -9.64
CA LEU A 64 -4.98 1.57 -9.33
C LEU A 64 -4.68 2.10 -7.94
N VAL A 65 -4.59 3.42 -7.80
CA VAL A 65 -4.38 4.10 -6.52
C VAL A 65 -5.62 4.91 -6.20
N GLY A 66 -6.27 4.57 -5.10
CA GLY A 66 -7.53 5.16 -4.66
C GLY A 66 -7.43 5.81 -3.29
N LYS A 67 -8.59 6.28 -2.81
CA LYS A 67 -8.73 6.76 -1.43
C LYS A 67 -8.40 5.63 -0.45
N PRO A 68 -7.86 5.95 0.74
CA PRO A 68 -7.57 4.93 1.74
C PRO A 68 -8.85 4.22 2.17
N ARG A 69 -8.76 2.89 2.29
CA ARG A 69 -9.76 2.05 2.96
C ARG A 69 -9.99 2.60 4.36
N ARG A 70 -11.22 2.48 4.83
CA ARG A 70 -11.61 3.01 6.14
C ARG A 70 -10.69 2.39 7.19
N ALA A 71 -10.00 3.21 7.96
CA ALA A 71 -9.12 2.71 9.01
C ALA A 71 -9.92 1.81 9.95
N GLU A 72 -9.52 0.54 10.05
CA GLU A 72 -10.03 -0.36 11.09
C GLU A 72 -9.69 0.28 12.44
N ARG A 73 -10.72 0.61 13.21
CA ARG A 73 -10.62 1.20 14.56
C ARG A 73 -10.42 0.12 15.60
#